data_AF-A0A6B0X9Y4-F1
#
_entry.id   AF-A0A6B0X9Y4-F1
#
_cell.length_a   1.000
_cell.length_b   1.000
_cell.length_c   1.000
_cell.angle_alpha   90.00
_cell.angle_beta   90.00
_cell.angle_gamma   90.00
#
_symmetry.space_group_name_H-M   'P 1'
#
loop_
_entity.id
_entity.type
_entity.pdbx_description
1 polymer ?
#
loop_
_entity_poly.entity_id
_entity_poly.type
_entity_poly.pdbx_seq_one_letter_code
_entity_poly.pdbx_strand_id
1 'polypeptide(L)'
;MQVAGITEYDYFRQLEDGRLMIGGARAFFEEQEYTAEDAVTPNLIQHLEAYLRHWFPGISFEVEHQWAGIHGFTPDRRAAVGTLPDLPDAVFALGFSGYGNSIGLLAAERMVELALDGRDPGPLSAARF
;
A
#
# COMPACT_ATOMS: atom_id res chain seq x y z
N MET A 1 19.44 10.80 18.07
CA MET A 1 19.23 11.72 16.94
C MET A 1 18.09 11.14 16.13
N GLN A 2 16.88 11.70 16.26
CA GLN A 2 15.77 11.31 15.41
C GLN A 2 15.99 12.03 14.07
N VAL A 3 15.88 11.31 12.95
CA VAL A 3 16.06 11.83 11.58
C VAL A 3 14.69 11.78 10.91
N ALA A 4 14.30 12.86 10.22
CA ALA A 4 13.11 12.85 9.38
C ALA A 4 13.32 11.79 8.29
N GLY A 5 12.43 10.83 8.17
CA GLY A 5 12.61 9.73 7.25
C GLY A 5 11.38 8.85 7.15
N ILE A 6 11.45 7.91 6.22
CA ILE A 6 10.49 6.81 6.10
C ILE A 6 10.56 6.02 7.41
N THR A 7 9.54 6.17 8.26
CA THR A 7 9.38 5.33 9.44
C THR A 7 8.66 4.05 9.02
N GLU A 8 8.44 3.14 9.97
CA GLU A 8 7.55 1.99 9.71
C GLU A 8 6.10 2.42 9.43
N TYR A 9 5.73 3.66 9.74
CA TYR A 9 4.36 4.17 9.66
C TYR A 9 4.20 5.29 8.63
N ASP A 10 5.17 6.19 8.49
CA ASP A 10 5.07 7.41 7.68
C ASP A 10 6.10 7.38 6.54
N TYR A 11 5.71 7.87 5.37
CA TYR A 11 6.61 8.05 4.25
C TYR A 11 6.35 9.38 3.56
N PHE A 12 7.40 9.95 2.97
CA PHE A 12 7.27 11.11 2.11
C PHE A 12 8.25 11.06 0.95
N ARG A 13 7.93 11.78 -0.13
CA ARG A 13 8.84 12.06 -1.25
C ARG A 13 8.60 13.47 -1.75
N GLN A 14 9.67 14.15 -2.13
CA GLN A 14 9.56 15.39 -2.89
C GLN A 14 9.32 15.06 -4.37
N LEU A 15 8.44 15.82 -5.02
CA LEU A 15 8.21 15.80 -6.45
C LEU A 15 9.19 16.75 -7.15
N GLU A 16 9.34 16.61 -8.47
CA GLU A 16 10.30 17.40 -9.26
C GLU A 16 10.04 18.92 -9.20
N ASP A 17 8.78 19.31 -8.98
CA ASP A 17 8.35 20.71 -8.84
C ASP A 17 8.45 21.24 -7.40
N GLY A 18 9.02 20.47 -6.49
CA GLY A 18 9.24 20.85 -5.10
C GLY A 18 8.08 20.55 -4.16
N ARG A 19 6.91 20.10 -4.66
CA ARG A 19 5.80 19.65 -3.81
C ARG A 19 6.19 18.41 -3.00
N LEU A 20 5.56 18.23 -1.84
CA LEU A 20 5.81 17.09 -0.97
C LEU A 20 4.59 16.16 -0.97
N MET A 21 4.79 14.90 -1.34
CA MET A 21 3.82 13.84 -1.13
C MET A 21 4.14 13.15 0.19
N ILE A 22 3.17 13.09 1.10
CA ILE A 22 3.27 12.39 2.38
C ILE A 22 2.09 11.43 2.52
N GLY A 23 2.32 10.28 3.14
CA GLY A 23 1.29 9.31 3.48
C GLY A 23 1.77 8.36 4.57
N GLY A 24 0.91 7.41 4.94
CA GLY A 24 1.20 6.46 6.01
C GLY A 24 0.26 6.63 7.20
N ALA A 25 0.77 6.49 8.43
CA ALA A 25 0.08 6.59 9.71
C ALA A 25 -1.11 5.64 9.94
N ARG A 26 -1.50 4.80 8.96
CA ARG A 26 -2.65 3.88 9.03
C ARG A 26 -2.66 3.00 10.28
N ALA A 27 -1.49 2.54 10.72
CA ALA A 27 -1.37 1.67 11.89
C ALA A 27 -1.83 2.36 13.20
N PHE A 28 -1.82 3.70 13.26
CA PHE A 28 -2.31 4.46 14.41
C PHE A 28 -3.83 4.60 14.43
N PHE A 29 -4.50 4.33 13.30
CA PHE A 29 -5.93 4.54 13.09
C PHE A 29 -6.61 3.27 12.55
N GLU A 30 -6.09 2.09 12.89
CA GLU A 30 -6.47 0.80 12.27
C GLU A 30 -7.98 0.53 12.30
N GLU A 31 -8.68 0.84 13.40
CA GLU A 31 -10.14 0.64 13.50
C GLU A 31 -10.91 1.48 12.47
N GLN A 32 -10.49 2.72 12.23
CA GLN A 32 -11.11 3.64 11.27
C GLN A 32 -10.72 3.29 9.83
N GLU A 33 -9.48 2.84 9.65
CA GLU A 33 -8.87 2.53 8.36
C GLU A 33 -9.16 1.09 7.89
N TYR A 34 -9.81 0.26 8.71
CA TYR A 34 -10.31 -1.06 8.34
C TYR A 34 -11.70 -0.92 7.69
N THR A 35 -11.72 -0.33 6.50
CA THR A 35 -12.94 -0.04 5.76
C THR A 35 -12.76 -0.27 4.27
N ALA A 36 -13.89 -0.42 3.55
CA ALA A 36 -13.94 -0.41 2.10
C ALA A 36 -14.29 0.97 1.52
N GLU A 37 -14.48 1.97 2.38
CA GLU A 37 -14.81 3.34 1.99
C GLU A 37 -13.56 4.08 1.50
N ASP A 38 -13.63 4.61 0.27
CA ASP A 38 -12.58 5.44 -0.31
C ASP A 38 -12.76 6.89 0.18
N ALA A 39 -12.44 7.12 1.45
CA ALA A 39 -12.59 8.39 2.12
C ALA A 39 -11.39 8.68 3.02
N VAL A 40 -11.03 9.96 3.13
CA VAL A 40 -9.94 10.39 4.02
C VAL A 40 -10.35 10.30 5.49
N THR A 41 -9.44 9.85 6.34
CA THR A 41 -9.63 9.86 7.80
C THR A 41 -9.08 11.16 8.40
N PRO A 42 -9.92 12.03 8.99
CA PRO A 42 -9.49 13.36 9.45
C PRO A 42 -8.34 13.34 10.45
N ASN A 43 -8.34 12.38 11.38
CA ASN A 43 -7.28 12.26 12.39
C ASN A 43 -5.94 11.84 11.78
N LEU A 44 -5.97 11.02 10.71
CA LEU A 44 -4.78 10.62 9.96
C LEU A 44 -4.19 11.84 9.24
N ILE A 45 -5.02 12.65 8.58
CA ILE A 45 -4.58 13.90 7.96
C ILE A 45 -3.93 14.83 8.97
N GLN A 46 -4.54 15.02 10.15
CA GLN A 46 -3.96 15.82 11.24
C GLN A 46 -2.62 15.27 11.72
N HIS A 47 -2.46 13.93 11.76
CA HIS A 47 -1.19 13.30 12.09
C HIS A 47 -0.10 13.64 11.06
N LEU A 48 -0.39 13.54 9.76
CA LEU A 48 0.57 13.86 8.70
C LEU A 48 0.96 15.35 8.73
N GLU A 49 0.00 16.25 8.97
CA GLU A 49 0.31 17.68 9.15
C GLU A 49 1.20 17.94 10.36
N ALA A 50 0.93 17.26 11.49
CA ALA A 50 1.74 17.38 12.70
C ALA A 50 3.16 16.84 12.47
N TYR A 51 3.29 15.72 11.75
CA TYR A 51 4.58 15.17 11.33
C TYR A 51 5.38 16.22 10.54
N LEU A 52 4.76 16.87 9.54
CA LEU A 52 5.44 17.89 8.74
C LEU A 52 5.89 19.10 9.57
N ARG A 53 5.02 19.62 10.45
CA ARG A 53 5.37 20.76 11.32
C ARG A 53 6.51 20.42 12.28
N HIS A 54 6.56 19.18 12.77
CA HIS A 54 7.60 18.72 13.67
C HIS A 54 8.96 18.61 12.97
N TRP A 55 8.99 17.99 11.79
CA TRP A 55 10.22 17.64 11.10
C TRP A 55 10.77 18.74 10.19
N PHE A 56 9.92 19.65 9.73
CA PHE A 56 10.30 20.78 8.89
C PHE A 56 9.94 22.12 9.56
N PRO A 57 10.46 22.39 10.76
CA PRO A 57 10.12 23.62 11.49
C PRO A 57 10.62 24.83 10.68
N GLY A 58 9.69 25.72 10.34
CA GLY A 58 9.97 26.94 9.56
C GLY A 58 9.55 26.88 8.10
N ILE A 59 9.05 25.74 7.61
CA ILE A 59 8.40 25.65 6.30
C ILE A 59 6.90 25.88 6.48
N SER A 60 6.39 26.96 5.88
CA SER A 60 4.95 27.12 5.67
C SER A 60 4.52 26.25 4.49
N PHE A 61 3.43 25.50 4.66
CA PHE A 61 2.85 24.66 3.62
C PHE A 61 1.34 24.85 3.58
N GLU A 62 0.77 24.62 2.41
CA GLU A 62 -0.67 24.50 2.20
C GLU A 62 -0.96 23.10 1.66
N VAL A 63 -2.10 22.54 2.05
CA VAL A 63 -2.52 21.23 1.53
C VAL A 63 -3.22 21.45 0.19
N GLU A 64 -2.51 21.13 -0.90
CA GLU A 64 -3.05 21.21 -2.26
C GLU A 64 -4.11 20.14 -2.52
N HIS A 65 -3.88 18.91 -2.03
CA HIS A 65 -4.75 17.77 -2.27
C HIS A 65 -4.69 16.74 -1.13
N GLN A 66 -5.81 16.06 -0.91
CA GLN A 66 -5.95 14.94 0.02
C GLN A 66 -6.74 13.83 -0.69
N TRP A 67 -6.28 12.58 -0.52
CA TRP A 67 -6.95 11.41 -1.08
C TRP A 67 -6.79 10.21 -0.16
N ALA A 68 -7.61 9.20 -0.39
CA ALA A 68 -7.51 7.89 0.22
C ALA A 68 -7.28 6.83 -0.86
N GLY A 69 -7.02 5.60 -0.42
CA GLY A 69 -6.90 4.46 -1.30
C GLY A 69 -7.13 3.16 -0.54
N ILE A 70 -7.83 2.23 -1.16
CA ILE A 70 -8.17 0.94 -0.55
C ILE A 70 -7.02 -0.05 -0.67
N HIS A 71 -6.64 -0.64 0.46
CA HIS A 71 -5.64 -1.69 0.52
C HIS A 71 -6.32 -3.07 0.63
N GLY A 72 -6.06 -3.95 -0.34
CA GLY A 72 -6.37 -5.37 -0.23
C GLY A 72 -5.31 -6.09 0.60
N PHE A 73 -5.72 -6.68 1.73
CA PHE A 73 -4.85 -7.47 2.61
C PHE A 73 -5.08 -8.97 2.46
N THR A 74 -4.01 -9.74 2.58
CA THR A 74 -4.09 -11.16 2.93
C THR A 74 -3.79 -11.35 4.42
N PRO A 75 -4.19 -12.49 5.03
CA PRO A 75 -3.86 -12.80 6.42
C PRO A 75 -2.36 -12.75 6.75
N ASP A 76 -1.50 -13.07 5.78
CA ASP A 76 -0.04 -13.09 5.95
C ASP A 76 0.67 -11.84 5.39
N ARG A 77 -0.10 -10.83 4.95
CA ARG A 77 0.39 -9.56 4.37
C ARG A 77 1.29 -9.71 3.14
N ARG A 78 1.07 -10.76 2.34
CA ARG A 78 1.82 -11.06 1.10
C ARG A 78 0.86 -11.17 -0.08
N ALA A 79 1.27 -10.73 -1.27
CA ALA A 79 0.47 -10.93 -2.48
C ALA A 79 0.15 -12.41 -2.70
N ALA A 80 -1.03 -12.68 -3.26
CA ALA A 80 -1.52 -14.02 -3.56
C ALA A 80 -1.78 -14.15 -5.06
N VAL A 81 -1.15 -15.15 -5.67
CA VAL A 81 -1.33 -15.54 -7.07
C VAL A 81 -1.88 -16.96 -7.11
N GLY A 82 -2.97 -17.17 -7.83
CA GLY A 82 -3.65 -18.46 -7.89
C GLY A 82 -4.81 -18.46 -8.85
N THR A 83 -5.61 -19.52 -8.81
CA THR A 83 -6.80 -19.70 -9.63
C THR A 83 -8.04 -19.80 -8.75
N LEU A 84 -9.22 -19.48 -9.28
CA LEU A 84 -10.46 -19.74 -8.56
C LEU A 84 -10.75 -21.26 -8.52
N PRO A 85 -11.12 -21.85 -7.36
CA PRO A 85 -11.38 -23.29 -7.26
C PRO A 85 -12.42 -23.80 -8.25
N ASP A 86 -13.49 -23.04 -8.46
CA ASP A 86 -14.61 -23.39 -9.35
C ASP A 86 -14.39 -22.91 -10.80
N LEU A 87 -13.32 -22.15 -11.06
CA LEU A 87 -13.00 -21.59 -12.37
C LEU A 87 -11.48 -21.56 -12.57
N PRO A 88 -10.84 -22.72 -12.85
CA PRO A 88 -9.39 -22.83 -12.93
C PRO A 88 -8.76 -22.00 -14.05
N ASP A 89 -9.52 -21.62 -15.08
CA ASP A 89 -9.06 -20.72 -16.13
C ASP A 89 -9.05 -19.24 -15.69
N ALA A 90 -9.63 -18.90 -14.54
CA ALA A 90 -9.58 -17.57 -13.95
C ALA A 90 -8.42 -17.47 -12.95
N VAL A 91 -7.35 -16.82 -13.40
CA VAL A 91 -6.14 -16.58 -12.61
C VAL A 91 -6.16 -15.17 -12.02
N PHE A 92 -5.67 -15.01 -10.79
CA PHE A 92 -5.65 -13.74 -10.09
C PHE A 92 -4.27 -13.43 -9.50
N ALA A 93 -4.03 -12.13 -9.27
CA ALA A 93 -2.98 -11.60 -8.41
C ALA A 93 -3.60 -10.52 -7.51
N LEU A 94 -3.74 -10.80 -6.22
CA LEU A 94 -4.52 -9.99 -5.26
C LEU A 94 -3.79 -9.82 -3.93
N GLY A 95 -4.34 -8.97 -3.05
CA GLY A 95 -3.93 -8.93 -1.65
C GLY A 95 -2.51 -8.40 -1.41
N PHE A 96 -2.04 -7.46 -2.23
CA PHE A 96 -0.68 -6.92 -2.20
C PHE A 96 -0.29 -6.24 -0.88
N SER A 97 -1.24 -5.98 0.03
CA SER A 97 -0.98 -5.56 1.41
C SER A 97 -0.08 -4.30 1.51
N GLY A 98 -0.23 -3.37 0.55
CA GLY A 98 0.52 -2.12 0.48
C GLY A 98 1.78 -2.16 -0.40
N TYR A 99 2.17 -3.32 -0.94
CA TYR A 99 3.41 -3.48 -1.73
C TYR A 99 3.18 -3.57 -3.24
N GLY A 100 1.96 -3.27 -3.72
CA GLY A 100 1.54 -3.50 -5.11
C GLY A 100 2.42 -2.82 -6.15
N ASN A 101 2.86 -1.59 -5.88
CA ASN A 101 3.77 -0.87 -6.79
C ASN A 101 5.16 -1.53 -6.88
N SER A 102 5.64 -2.13 -5.80
CA SER A 102 7.00 -2.69 -5.75
C SER A 102 7.08 -4.10 -6.33
N ILE A 103 6.05 -4.93 -6.11
CA ILE A 103 6.05 -6.34 -6.53
C ILE A 103 5.03 -6.66 -7.62
N GLY A 104 4.28 -5.67 -8.11
CA GLY A 104 3.20 -5.87 -9.09
C GLY A 104 3.67 -6.54 -10.37
N LEU A 105 4.84 -6.13 -10.89
CA LEU A 105 5.41 -6.74 -12.10
C LEU A 105 5.78 -8.21 -11.89
N LEU A 106 6.42 -8.54 -10.76
CA LEU A 106 6.77 -9.91 -10.41
C LEU A 106 5.50 -10.77 -10.23
N ALA A 107 4.48 -10.25 -9.54
CA ALA A 107 3.23 -10.96 -9.35
C ALA A 107 2.51 -11.21 -10.67
N ALA A 108 2.53 -10.23 -11.59
CA ALA A 108 1.96 -10.37 -12.92
C ALA A 108 2.71 -11.42 -13.75
N GLU A 109 4.04 -11.45 -13.70
CA GLU A 109 4.86 -12.48 -14.35
C GLU A 109 4.46 -13.88 -13.85
N ARG A 110 4.39 -14.09 -12.52
CA ARG A 110 3.97 -15.38 -11.95
C ARG A 110 2.53 -15.74 -12.29
N MET A 111 1.63 -14.76 -12.35
CA MET A 111 0.25 -14.97 -12.76
C MET A 111 0.15 -15.44 -14.22
N VAL A 112 0.94 -14.83 -15.12
CA VAL A 112 0.98 -15.22 -16.54
C VAL A 112 1.62 -16.60 -16.73
N GLU A 113 2.70 -16.91 -16.02
CA GLU A 113 3.33 -18.25 -16.05
C GLU A 113 2.39 -19.34 -15.52
N LEU A 114 1.64 -19.05 -14.46
CA LEU A 114 0.59 -19.95 -13.96
C LEU A 114 -0.50 -20.15 -15.02
N ALA A 115 -0.97 -19.07 -15.64
CA ALA A 115 -2.06 -19.11 -16.62
C ALA A 115 -1.70 -19.88 -17.90
N LEU A 116 -0.46 -19.73 -18.40
CA LEU A 116 -0.04 -20.33 -19.68
C LEU A 116 0.58 -21.71 -19.52
N ASP A 117 1.39 -21.90 -18.48
CA ASP A 117 2.25 -23.07 -18.34
C ASP A 117 1.92 -23.91 -17.10
N GLY A 118 0.97 -23.49 -16.27
CA GLY A 118 0.65 -24.16 -15.00
C GLY A 118 1.80 -24.12 -13.99
N ARG A 119 2.72 -23.16 -14.10
CA ARG A 119 3.87 -23.05 -13.18
C ARG A 119 3.41 -22.56 -11.81
N ASP A 120 3.91 -23.22 -10.76
CA ASP A 120 3.66 -22.81 -9.37
C ASP A 120 4.20 -21.37 -9.13
N PRO A 121 3.39 -20.44 -8.58
CA PRO A 121 3.82 -19.07 -8.30
C PRO A 121 4.87 -18.94 -7.17
N GLY A 122 5.28 -20.05 -6.57
CA GLY A 122 6.28 -20.12 -5.52
C GLY A 122 5.84 -19.38 -4.26
N PRO A 123 6.67 -18.46 -3.74
CA PRO A 123 6.34 -17.68 -2.54
C PRO A 123 5.05 -16.84 -2.64
N LEU A 124 4.49 -16.64 -3.84
CA LEU A 124 3.23 -15.92 -4.04
C LEU A 124 2.01 -16.85 -4.14
N SER A 125 2.20 -18.18 -4.14
CA SER A 125 1.11 -19.14 -4.33
C SER A 125 -0.01 -18.95 -3.31
N ALA A 126 -1.25 -18.82 -3.80
CA ALA A 126 -2.44 -18.67 -2.98
C ALA A 126 -2.81 -19.96 -2.21
N ALA A 127 -2.21 -21.11 -2.54
CA ALA A 127 -2.43 -22.39 -1.88
C ALA A 127 -1.96 -22.45 -0.41
N ARG A 128 -1.39 -21.36 0.10
CA ARG A 128 -1.00 -21.21 1.51
C ARG A 128 -2.15 -20.81 2.44
N PHE A 129 -3.36 -20.62 1.90
CA PHE A 129 -4.59 -20.32 2.64
C PHE A 129 -5.58 -21.46 2.56
#